data_AF-A0A932SIL1-F1
#
_entry.id   AF-A0A932SIL1-F1
#
_cell.length_a   1.000
_cell.length_b   1.000
_cell.length_c   1.000
_cell.angle_alpha   90.00
_cell.angle_beta   90.00
_cell.angle_gamma   90.00
#
_symmetry.space_group_name_H-M   'P 1'
#
loop_
_entity.id
_entity.type
_entity.pdbx_description
1 polymer ?
#
loop_
_entity_poly.entity_id
_entity_poly.type
_entity_poly.pdbx_seq_one_letter_code
_entity_poly.pdbx_strand_id
1 'polypeptide(L)'
;MQGGSMEGFLFLDGLTALQRRLIDICRAEAANDRVFINAKDILRVLALQDWKMDESDFEYDSDNLSANVEPIESYPPRSIGYAYRMIQQMGLPWRCRYPQFELRGMYGDSHDEVPQGPEYMEVRLSRFSHIVMPVGKPPLLPLSLLNGAILPDGTQIPAHHLEELWTAFEQVRQEPTLPLETLMEFIPGPDFASAGVVGGPEAIRSLYANGRGDLVLRADVQTEMEGARTRLSIHSLPPGVLVKTVIEQLRALVEEGTLQLYSLKNGSERDRIRIILDAPGRSSPEALKEILFNKTDLEKRILFHCSASDAAGWKGGTSLVETLRQAAARCTLSWQRNDDEPIEHVPLLKEIQEFGGYKSPLSDLIDSRRSRLLRLS
;
A
#
# COMPACT_ATOMS: atom_id res chain seq x y z
N MET A 1 21.61 26.26 -12.81
CA MET A 1 20.95 25.39 -11.81
C MET A 1 19.57 25.98 -11.52
N GLN A 2 18.58 25.58 -12.30
CA GLN A 2 17.17 25.92 -12.08
C GLN A 2 16.45 24.61 -11.81
N GLY A 3 15.68 24.58 -10.72
CA GLY A 3 15.00 23.40 -10.22
C GLY A 3 14.12 22.77 -11.29
N GLY A 4 14.36 21.49 -11.55
CA GLY A 4 13.41 20.67 -12.28
C GLY A 4 12.11 20.63 -11.49
N SER A 5 11.03 21.13 -12.07
CA SER A 5 9.68 20.90 -11.57
C SER A 5 9.44 19.39 -11.52
N MET A 6 9.47 18.79 -10.34
CA MET A 6 8.86 17.48 -10.14
C MET A 6 7.39 17.62 -10.50
N GLU A 7 6.97 16.97 -11.59
CA GLU A 7 5.58 16.83 -11.96
C GLU A 7 4.79 16.30 -10.75
N GLY A 8 3.78 17.07 -10.34
CA GLY A 8 3.31 17.13 -8.96
C GLY A 8 2.64 15.86 -8.47
N PHE A 9 3.06 15.40 -7.30
CA PHE A 9 2.31 14.46 -6.47
C PHE A 9 0.88 15.02 -6.24
N LEU A 10 -0.13 14.28 -6.68
CA LEU A 10 -1.52 14.63 -6.40
C LEU A 10 -1.98 13.85 -5.17
N PHE A 11 -2.44 14.55 -4.15
CA PHE A 11 -2.90 13.87 -2.93
C PHE A 11 -4.05 12.91 -3.22
N LEU A 12 -4.95 13.22 -4.16
CA LEU A 12 -6.15 12.41 -4.41
C LEU A 12 -5.84 10.99 -4.86
N ASP A 13 -4.96 10.82 -5.83
CA ASP A 13 -4.60 9.49 -6.29
C ASP A 13 -3.45 8.90 -5.46
N GLY A 14 -2.62 9.76 -4.85
CA GLY A 14 -1.42 9.33 -4.13
C GLY A 14 -0.35 8.77 -5.05
N LEU A 15 -0.45 9.04 -6.36
CA LEU A 15 0.43 8.50 -7.37
C LEU A 15 1.43 9.57 -7.83
N THR A 16 2.66 9.12 -8.05
CA THR A 16 3.66 9.90 -8.78
C THR A 16 3.27 10.00 -10.26
N ALA A 17 3.80 11.01 -10.96
CA ALA A 17 3.60 11.17 -12.41
C ALA A 17 3.99 9.90 -13.19
N LEU A 18 5.06 9.22 -12.78
CA LEU A 18 5.49 7.96 -13.37
C LEU A 18 4.48 6.83 -13.16
N GLN A 19 3.99 6.64 -11.93
CA GLN A 19 2.99 5.60 -11.63
C GLN A 19 1.70 5.81 -12.43
N ARG A 20 1.23 7.06 -12.51
CA ARG A 20 0.07 7.42 -13.33
C ARG A 20 0.32 7.12 -14.81
N ARG A 21 1.49 7.50 -15.33
CA ARG A 21 1.85 7.24 -16.72
C ARG A 21 1.93 5.74 -17.04
N LEU A 22 2.49 4.93 -16.15
CA LEU A 22 2.53 3.47 -16.28
C LEU A 22 1.12 2.85 -16.35
N ILE A 23 0.18 3.34 -15.53
CA ILE A 23 -1.23 2.94 -15.59
C ILE A 23 -1.85 3.29 -16.95
N ASP A 24 -1.61 4.51 -17.43
CA ASP A 24 -2.16 4.98 -18.69
C ASP A 24 -1.62 4.19 -19.89
N ILE A 25 -0.32 3.89 -19.90
CA ILE A 25 0.30 3.03 -20.93
C ILE A 25 -0.31 1.62 -20.88
N CYS A 26 -0.36 1.00 -19.69
CA CYS A 26 -0.93 -0.34 -19.55
C CYS A 26 -2.37 -0.42 -20.05
N ARG A 27 -3.18 0.60 -19.76
CA ARG A 27 -4.56 0.72 -20.22
C ARG A 27 -4.67 0.92 -21.73
N ALA A 28 -3.75 1.67 -22.35
CA ALA A 28 -3.76 1.95 -23.78
C ALA A 28 -3.27 0.76 -24.62
N GLU A 29 -2.28 0.01 -24.14
CA GLU A 29 -1.71 -1.14 -24.85
C GLU A 29 -2.59 -2.40 -24.72
N ALA A 30 -3.37 -2.52 -23.66
CA ALA A 30 -4.27 -3.66 -23.47
C ALA A 30 -5.48 -3.59 -24.40
N ALA A 31 -5.75 -4.66 -25.16
CA ALA A 31 -6.90 -4.74 -26.06
C ALA A 31 -8.26 -4.64 -25.33
N ASN A 32 -8.32 -5.08 -24.07
CA ASN A 32 -9.43 -4.88 -23.13
C ASN A 32 -8.97 -5.13 -21.69
N ASP A 33 -9.86 -4.90 -20.73
CA ASP A 33 -9.64 -5.01 -19.27
C ASP A 33 -9.26 -6.42 -18.77
N ARG A 34 -9.39 -7.46 -19.60
CA ARG A 34 -9.06 -8.85 -19.22
C ARG A 34 -7.72 -9.31 -19.73
N VAL A 35 -7.12 -8.60 -20.68
CA VAL A 35 -5.91 -9.01 -21.37
C VAL A 35 -4.69 -8.62 -20.55
N PHE A 36 -3.80 -9.60 -20.36
CA PHE A 36 -2.45 -9.36 -19.85
C PHE A 36 -1.56 -8.96 -21.02
N ILE A 37 -0.70 -7.97 -20.80
CA ILE A 37 0.33 -7.53 -21.73
C ILE A 37 1.71 -7.72 -21.10
N ASN A 38 2.76 -7.75 -21.92
CA ASN A 38 4.10 -7.93 -21.39
C ASN A 38 4.57 -6.64 -20.68
N ALA A 39 5.26 -6.77 -19.55
CA ALA A 39 5.79 -5.61 -18.85
C ALA A 39 6.84 -4.87 -19.70
N LYS A 40 7.59 -5.60 -20.54
CA LYS A 40 8.54 -5.02 -21.50
C LYS A 40 7.85 -4.07 -22.49
N ASP A 41 6.63 -4.38 -22.91
CA ASP A 41 5.87 -3.52 -23.85
C ASP A 41 5.51 -2.17 -23.20
N ILE A 42 5.08 -2.19 -21.93
CA ILE A 42 4.81 -0.97 -21.15
C ILE A 42 6.08 -0.13 -21.03
N LEU A 43 7.20 -0.76 -20.68
CA LEU A 43 8.48 -0.09 -20.51
C LEU A 43 9.01 0.47 -21.83
N ARG A 44 8.83 -0.26 -22.94
CA ARG A 44 9.22 0.17 -24.29
C ARG A 44 8.48 1.45 -24.69
N VAL A 45 7.17 1.52 -24.47
CA VAL A 45 6.39 2.73 -24.75
C VAL A 45 6.90 3.91 -23.93
N LEU A 46 7.09 3.72 -22.61
CA LEU A 46 7.64 4.75 -21.72
C LEU A 46 9.01 5.25 -22.19
N ALA A 47 9.92 4.32 -22.50
CA ALA A 47 11.30 4.61 -22.89
C ALA A 47 11.38 5.39 -24.21
N LEU A 48 10.75 4.86 -25.26
CA LEU A 48 10.88 5.41 -26.61
C LEU A 48 10.00 6.65 -26.81
N GLN A 49 8.76 6.62 -26.31
CA GLN A 49 7.81 7.70 -26.56
C GLN A 49 7.98 8.86 -25.58
N ASP A 50 8.14 8.58 -24.28
CA ASP A 50 8.15 9.64 -23.28
C ASP A 50 9.57 10.10 -22.96
N TRP A 51 10.52 9.17 -22.82
CA TRP A 51 11.91 9.50 -22.47
C TRP A 51 12.82 9.72 -23.68
N LYS A 52 12.33 9.43 -24.89
CA LYS A 52 13.09 9.58 -26.15
C LYS A 52 14.40 8.79 -26.14
N MET A 53 14.40 7.65 -25.46
CA MET A 53 15.51 6.70 -25.45
C MET A 53 15.67 6.04 -26.82
N ASP A 54 16.89 5.71 -27.22
CA ASP A 54 17.12 4.92 -28.43
C ASP A 54 16.67 3.46 -28.21
N GLU A 55 16.24 2.79 -29.28
CA GLU A 55 15.81 1.39 -29.19
C GLU A 55 16.94 0.46 -28.76
N SER A 56 18.18 0.70 -29.23
CA SER A 56 19.33 -0.12 -28.83
C SER A 56 19.70 0.05 -27.36
N ASP A 57 19.60 1.27 -26.83
CA ASP A 57 19.81 1.53 -25.41
C ASP A 57 18.71 0.85 -24.57
N PHE A 58 17.45 0.91 -25.01
CA PHE A 58 16.35 0.25 -24.31
C PHE A 58 16.52 -1.26 -24.25
N GLU A 59 16.87 -1.90 -25.38
CA GLU A 59 17.10 -3.34 -25.41
C GLU A 59 18.27 -3.74 -24.52
N TYR A 60 19.36 -2.96 -24.51
CA TYR A 60 20.50 -3.18 -23.61
C TYR A 60 20.08 -3.11 -22.13
N ASP A 61 19.33 -2.06 -21.74
CA ASP A 61 18.84 -1.91 -20.36
C ASP A 61 17.85 -3.02 -19.98
N SER A 62 16.98 -3.43 -20.90
CA SER A 62 16.04 -4.53 -20.69
C SER A 62 16.77 -5.86 -20.48
N ASP A 63 17.77 -6.18 -21.30
CA ASP A 63 18.54 -7.42 -21.19
C ASP A 63 19.34 -7.49 -19.88
N ASN A 64 19.84 -6.35 -19.40
CA ASN A 64 20.48 -6.25 -18.09
C ASN A 64 19.50 -6.59 -16.94
N LEU A 65 18.24 -6.17 -17.05
CA LEU A 65 17.21 -6.54 -16.07
C LEU A 65 16.90 -8.03 -16.10
N SER A 66 16.87 -8.64 -17.30
CA SER A 66 16.68 -10.07 -17.46
C SER A 66 17.78 -10.89 -16.80
N ALA A 67 19.00 -10.38 -16.77
CA ALA A 67 20.13 -11.02 -16.10
C ALA A 67 20.04 -10.91 -14.57
N ASN A 68 19.70 -9.73 -14.05
CA ASN A 68 19.61 -9.50 -12.61
C ASN A 68 18.70 -8.31 -12.27
N VAL A 69 17.59 -8.59 -11.61
CA VAL A 69 16.68 -7.55 -11.09
C VAL A 69 17.07 -7.20 -9.67
N GLU A 70 17.44 -5.94 -9.44
CA GLU A 70 17.87 -5.42 -8.16
C GLU A 70 16.73 -4.73 -7.38
N PRO A 71 16.92 -4.41 -6.09
CA PRO A 71 16.01 -3.53 -5.36
C PRO A 71 15.82 -2.18 -6.05
N ILE A 72 14.67 -1.53 -5.84
CA ILE A 72 14.34 -0.28 -6.54
C ILE A 72 15.36 0.84 -6.24
N GLU A 73 15.96 0.78 -5.06
CA GLU A 73 16.93 1.72 -4.53
C GLU A 73 18.27 1.67 -5.29
N SER A 74 18.56 0.56 -5.97
CA SER A 74 19.75 0.43 -6.84
C SER A 74 19.61 1.19 -8.15
N TYR A 75 18.38 1.53 -8.56
CA TYR A 75 18.11 2.13 -9.85
C TYR A 75 17.95 3.65 -9.76
N PRO A 76 18.59 4.43 -10.65
CA PRO A 76 18.37 5.87 -10.73
C PRO A 76 16.89 6.17 -11.01
N PRO A 77 16.32 7.23 -10.42
CA PRO A 77 15.02 7.73 -10.83
C PRO A 77 15.01 8.00 -12.35
N ARG A 78 13.95 7.57 -13.05
CA ARG A 78 13.83 7.61 -14.52
C ARG A 78 14.76 6.67 -15.31
N SER A 79 15.08 5.50 -14.74
CA SER A 79 15.67 4.37 -15.49
C SER A 79 14.64 3.28 -15.77
N ILE A 80 14.93 2.39 -16.72
CA ILE A 80 14.05 1.24 -17.05
C ILE A 80 13.90 0.33 -15.83
N GLY A 81 14.99 0.05 -15.11
CA GLY A 81 14.95 -0.74 -13.87
C GLY A 81 14.05 -0.11 -12.80
N TYR A 82 14.15 1.21 -12.60
CA TYR A 82 13.27 1.91 -11.65
C TYR A 82 11.79 1.81 -12.05
N ALA A 83 11.47 2.02 -13.34
CA ALA A 83 10.10 1.89 -13.84
C ALA A 83 9.58 0.45 -13.73
N TYR A 84 10.42 -0.55 -14.03
CA TYR A 84 10.06 -1.96 -13.90
C TYR A 84 9.73 -2.33 -12.44
N ARG A 85 10.60 -1.95 -11.51
CA ARG A 85 10.35 -2.16 -10.07
C ARG A 85 9.10 -1.41 -9.59
N MET A 86 8.79 -0.26 -10.17
CA MET A 86 7.56 0.48 -9.86
C MET A 86 6.31 -0.30 -10.30
N ILE A 87 6.29 -0.86 -11.51
CA ILE A 87 5.20 -1.72 -11.99
C ILE A 87 5.00 -2.90 -11.03
N GLN A 88 6.10 -3.56 -10.65
CA GLN A 88 6.04 -4.67 -9.70
C GLN A 88 5.42 -4.24 -8.38
N GLN A 89 5.96 -3.19 -7.74
CA GLN A 89 5.48 -2.70 -6.44
C GLN A 89 4.00 -2.35 -6.43
N MET A 90 3.49 -1.75 -7.51
CA MET A 90 2.08 -1.43 -7.70
C MET A 90 1.17 -2.67 -7.85
N GLY A 91 1.75 -3.85 -8.09
CA GLY A 91 1.04 -5.12 -8.15
C GLY A 91 1.23 -6.04 -6.96
N LEU A 92 2.09 -5.71 -5.98
CA LEU A 92 2.39 -6.59 -4.85
C LEU A 92 1.33 -6.46 -3.73
N PRO A 93 0.59 -7.53 -3.40
CA PRO A 93 -0.51 -7.47 -2.43
C PRO A 93 -0.08 -7.30 -0.98
N TRP A 94 1.19 -7.51 -0.62
CA TRP A 94 1.71 -7.23 0.73
C TRP A 94 2.25 -5.80 0.87
N ARG A 95 2.40 -5.06 -0.24
CA ARG A 95 2.87 -3.68 -0.26
C ARG A 95 1.71 -2.70 -0.49
N CYS A 96 0.86 -3.00 -1.47
CA CYS A 96 -0.33 -2.22 -1.79
C CYS A 96 -1.56 -2.91 -1.22
N ARG A 97 -2.39 -2.15 -0.49
CA ARG A 97 -3.63 -2.65 0.11
C ARG A 97 -4.63 -3.10 -0.96
N TYR A 98 -4.69 -2.34 -2.04
CA TYR A 98 -5.45 -2.56 -3.25
C TYR A 98 -4.51 -2.39 -4.45
N PRO A 99 -3.88 -3.48 -4.93
CA PRO A 99 -2.93 -3.44 -6.03
C PRO A 99 -3.50 -2.75 -7.26
N GLN A 100 -2.70 -1.87 -7.88
CA GLN A 100 -3.08 -1.18 -9.10
C GLN A 100 -2.96 -2.09 -10.32
N PHE A 101 -2.02 -3.03 -10.27
CA PHE A 101 -1.79 -4.03 -11.31
C PHE A 101 -2.08 -5.43 -10.78
N GLU A 102 -2.50 -6.30 -11.69
CA GLU A 102 -2.45 -7.75 -11.49
C GLU A 102 -1.25 -8.30 -12.27
N LEU A 103 -0.43 -9.09 -11.59
CA LEU A 103 0.83 -9.60 -12.12
C LEU A 103 0.76 -11.11 -12.37
N ARG A 104 1.37 -11.56 -13.46
CA ARG A 104 1.64 -12.97 -13.77
C ARG A 104 3.12 -13.18 -14.07
N GLY A 105 3.60 -14.39 -13.83
CA GLY A 105 5.01 -14.74 -13.91
C GLY A 105 5.70 -14.66 -12.55
N MET A 106 7.02 -14.53 -12.57
CA MET A 106 7.85 -14.45 -11.35
C MET A 106 8.23 -12.99 -11.10
N TYR A 107 7.39 -12.28 -10.35
CA TYR A 107 7.55 -10.86 -10.00
C TYR A 107 8.16 -10.64 -8.60
N GLY A 108 8.66 -11.73 -8.02
CA GLY A 108 9.25 -11.77 -6.69
C GLY A 108 8.20 -11.80 -5.58
N ASP A 109 8.59 -12.30 -4.42
CA ASP A 109 7.75 -12.39 -3.24
C ASP A 109 8.42 -11.80 -2.00
N SER A 110 7.68 -11.73 -0.90
CA SER A 110 8.20 -11.28 0.40
C SER A 110 9.15 -12.28 1.09
N HIS A 111 9.46 -13.41 0.43
CA HIS A 111 10.07 -14.61 1.00
C HIS A 111 11.32 -15.11 0.26
N ASP A 112 11.90 -14.31 -0.63
CA ASP A 112 13.16 -14.54 -1.38
C ASP A 112 13.02 -15.00 -2.84
N GLU A 113 11.83 -14.95 -3.44
CA GLU A 113 11.73 -15.08 -4.91
C GLU A 113 12.34 -13.85 -5.58
N VAL A 114 13.43 -14.05 -6.32
CA VAL A 114 14.04 -12.99 -7.12
C VAL A 114 13.15 -12.76 -8.34
N PRO A 115 12.70 -11.52 -8.59
CA PRO A 115 11.93 -11.21 -9.78
C PRO A 115 12.72 -11.51 -11.05
N GLN A 116 12.04 -12.04 -12.07
CA GLN A 116 12.61 -12.19 -13.40
C GLN A 116 12.55 -10.88 -14.19
N GLY A 117 13.21 -10.85 -15.35
CA GLY A 117 13.16 -9.73 -16.29
C GLY A 117 11.76 -9.39 -16.79
N PRO A 118 11.58 -8.18 -17.35
CA PRO A 118 10.27 -7.67 -17.77
C PRO A 118 9.58 -8.53 -18.84
N GLU A 119 10.33 -9.26 -19.66
CA GLU A 119 9.80 -10.15 -20.71
C GLU A 119 9.08 -11.39 -20.15
N TYR A 120 9.35 -11.76 -18.90
CA TYR A 120 8.72 -12.91 -18.23
C TYR A 120 7.59 -12.50 -17.28
N MET A 121 7.30 -11.20 -17.19
CA MET A 121 6.22 -10.67 -16.36
C MET A 121 5.10 -10.15 -17.25
N GLU A 122 3.90 -10.69 -17.07
CA GLU A 122 2.72 -10.10 -17.67
C GLU A 122 1.97 -9.26 -16.65
N VAL A 123 1.39 -8.17 -17.14
CA VAL A 123 0.74 -7.14 -16.34
C VAL A 123 -0.60 -6.83 -16.97
N ARG A 124 -1.61 -6.66 -16.13
CA ARG A 124 -2.81 -5.93 -16.52
C ARG A 124 -3.20 -4.95 -15.45
N LEU A 125 -3.97 -3.95 -15.83
CA LEU A 125 -4.59 -3.07 -14.87
C LEU A 125 -5.56 -3.88 -14.00
N SER A 126 -5.48 -3.71 -12.69
CA SER A 126 -6.34 -4.46 -11.77
C SER A 126 -7.78 -4.05 -11.96
N ARG A 127 -8.70 -4.98 -11.66
CA ARG A 127 -10.12 -4.67 -11.65
C ARG A 127 -10.46 -3.48 -10.74
N PHE A 128 -9.78 -3.38 -9.60
CA PHE A 128 -9.90 -2.27 -8.68
C PHE A 128 -9.57 -0.94 -9.38
N SER A 129 -8.41 -0.83 -10.02
CA SER A 129 -7.99 0.38 -10.74
C SER A 129 -8.93 0.75 -11.88
N HIS A 130 -9.48 -0.24 -12.60
CA HIS A 130 -10.48 0.03 -13.66
C HIS A 130 -11.72 0.74 -13.13
N ILE A 131 -12.14 0.46 -11.90
CA ILE A 131 -13.31 1.03 -11.27
C ILE A 131 -12.96 2.37 -10.61
N VAL A 132 -11.94 2.39 -9.75
CA VAL A 132 -11.67 3.55 -8.90
C VAL A 132 -10.92 4.68 -9.61
N MET A 133 -10.29 4.41 -10.76
CA MET A 133 -9.52 5.41 -11.52
C MET A 133 -10.07 5.57 -12.95
N PRO A 134 -11.24 6.22 -13.12
CA PRO A 134 -11.80 6.49 -14.44
C PRO A 134 -10.85 7.35 -15.30
N VAL A 135 -10.84 7.10 -16.61
CA VAL A 135 -9.98 7.83 -17.56
C VAL A 135 -10.41 9.29 -17.64
N GLY A 136 -9.45 10.21 -17.53
CA GLY A 136 -9.69 11.64 -17.68
C GLY A 136 -10.52 12.28 -16.57
N LYS A 137 -10.82 11.54 -15.48
CA LYS A 137 -11.56 12.04 -14.32
C LYS A 137 -10.79 11.77 -13.02
N PRO A 138 -11.07 12.49 -11.92
CA PRO A 138 -10.53 12.16 -10.59
C PRO A 138 -10.85 10.72 -10.16
N PRO A 139 -10.12 10.12 -9.21
CA PRO A 139 -10.50 8.83 -8.66
C PRO A 139 -11.86 8.93 -7.92
N LEU A 140 -12.61 7.84 -7.88
CA LEU A 140 -13.94 7.79 -7.23
C LEU A 140 -13.87 8.03 -5.71
N LEU A 141 -12.72 7.72 -5.11
CA LEU A 141 -12.36 7.90 -3.71
C LEU A 141 -10.91 8.42 -3.62
N PRO A 142 -10.48 9.01 -2.49
CA PRO A 142 -9.08 9.35 -2.27
C PRO A 142 -8.23 8.06 -2.19
N LEU A 143 -7.63 7.68 -3.31
CA LEU A 143 -6.81 6.48 -3.46
C LEU A 143 -5.55 6.52 -2.58
N SER A 144 -5.04 7.71 -2.28
CA SER A 144 -3.95 7.88 -1.30
C SER A 144 -4.32 7.43 0.10
N LEU A 145 -5.58 7.56 0.52
CA LEU A 145 -6.06 7.06 1.80
C LEU A 145 -6.39 5.57 1.73
N LEU A 146 -6.76 5.04 0.56
CA LEU A 146 -6.99 3.60 0.38
C LEU A 146 -5.69 2.79 0.42
N ASN A 147 -4.68 3.24 -0.31
CA ASN A 147 -3.42 2.51 -0.47
C ASN A 147 -2.28 3.04 0.38
N GLY A 148 -2.46 4.21 1.00
CA GLY A 148 -1.34 4.99 1.49
C GLY A 148 -0.54 5.61 0.34
N ALA A 149 0.42 6.45 0.69
CA ALA A 149 1.42 6.97 -0.24
C ALA A 149 2.65 7.43 0.52
N ILE A 150 3.78 7.54 -0.17
CA ILE A 150 4.98 8.18 0.37
C ILE A 150 5.05 9.58 -0.23
N LEU A 151 5.10 10.58 0.63
CA LEU A 151 5.22 11.98 0.25
C LEU A 151 6.66 12.32 -0.16
N PRO A 152 6.88 13.39 -0.97
CA PRO A 152 8.22 13.78 -1.40
C PRO A 152 9.20 14.09 -0.26
N ASP A 153 8.69 14.45 0.93
CA ASP A 153 9.49 14.68 2.14
C ASP A 153 9.82 13.41 2.93
N GLY A 154 9.40 12.24 2.41
CA GLY A 154 9.61 10.92 3.02
C GLY A 154 8.56 10.53 4.08
N THR A 155 7.64 11.43 4.43
CA THR A 155 6.52 11.09 5.32
C THR A 155 5.48 10.24 4.59
N GLN A 156 4.61 9.55 5.34
CA GLN A 156 3.68 8.58 4.77
C GLN A 156 2.23 8.97 4.99
N ILE A 157 1.36 8.58 4.07
CA ILE A 157 -0.09 8.55 4.24
C ILE A 157 -0.48 7.13 4.62
N PRO A 158 -1.27 6.92 5.70
CA PRO A 158 -1.71 5.59 6.08
C PRO A 158 -2.76 5.05 5.10
N ALA A 159 -2.70 3.75 4.83
CA ALA A 159 -3.73 3.02 4.11
C ALA A 159 -4.95 2.77 5.02
N HIS A 160 -6.13 2.60 4.43
CA HIS A 160 -7.40 2.38 5.11
C HIS A 160 -8.24 1.36 4.37
N HIS A 161 -9.19 0.77 5.09
CA HIS A 161 -10.10 -0.20 4.52
C HIS A 161 -11.12 0.49 3.60
N LEU A 162 -11.42 -0.13 2.45
CA LEU A 162 -12.29 0.41 1.40
C LEU A 162 -13.70 0.72 1.91
N GLU A 163 -14.34 -0.21 2.61
CA GLU A 163 -15.71 0.01 3.11
C GLU A 163 -15.76 1.08 4.19
N GLU A 164 -14.76 1.12 5.06
CA GLU A 164 -14.66 2.09 6.16
C GLU A 164 -14.45 3.48 5.59
N LEU A 165 -13.50 3.62 4.66
CA LEU A 165 -13.24 4.88 3.98
C LEU A 165 -14.42 5.32 3.13
N TRP A 166 -15.05 4.42 2.38
CA TRP A 166 -16.24 4.74 1.58
C TRP A 166 -17.36 5.29 2.47
N THR A 167 -17.66 4.58 3.57
CA THR A 167 -18.72 4.97 4.49
C THR A 167 -18.40 6.31 5.15
N ALA A 168 -17.19 6.47 5.68
CA ALA A 168 -16.72 7.72 6.28
C ALA A 168 -16.77 8.90 5.30
N PHE A 169 -16.33 8.68 4.06
CA PHE A 169 -16.35 9.67 2.99
C PHE A 169 -17.77 10.12 2.66
N GLU A 170 -18.71 9.18 2.55
CA GLU A 170 -20.11 9.48 2.27
C GLU A 170 -20.77 10.26 3.40
N GLN A 171 -20.48 9.91 4.66
CA GLN A 171 -20.99 10.65 5.82
C GLN A 171 -20.48 12.10 5.86
N VAL A 172 -19.19 12.32 5.62
CA VAL A 172 -18.62 13.70 5.55
C VAL A 172 -19.20 14.48 4.38
N ARG A 173 -19.51 13.83 3.26
CA ARG A 173 -20.13 14.47 2.11
C ARG A 173 -21.56 14.94 2.41
N GLN A 174 -22.34 14.15 3.16
CA GLN A 174 -23.70 14.51 3.59
C GLN A 174 -23.70 15.57 4.69
N GLU A 175 -22.81 15.43 5.66
CA GLU A 175 -22.65 16.35 6.79
C GLU A 175 -21.19 16.85 6.85
N PRO A 176 -20.83 17.94 6.15
CA PRO A 176 -19.46 18.46 6.13
C PRO A 176 -18.92 18.92 7.49
N THR A 177 -19.80 19.08 8.49
CA THR A 177 -19.49 19.45 9.87
C THR A 177 -19.42 18.25 10.82
N LEU A 178 -19.40 17.02 10.28
CA LEU A 178 -19.38 15.78 11.05
C LEU A 178 -18.28 15.81 12.12
N PRO A 179 -18.61 15.60 13.40
CA PRO A 179 -17.61 15.52 14.47
C PRO A 179 -16.63 14.38 14.21
N LEU A 180 -15.36 14.59 14.60
CA LEU A 180 -14.31 13.57 14.44
C LEU A 180 -14.68 12.26 15.14
N GLU A 181 -15.23 12.30 16.35
CA GLU A 181 -15.59 11.09 17.10
C GLU A 181 -16.60 10.24 16.33
N THR A 182 -17.61 10.87 15.71
CA THR A 182 -18.60 10.19 14.87
C THR A 182 -17.96 9.65 13.59
N LEU A 183 -17.04 10.39 12.97
CA LEU A 183 -16.28 9.89 11.82
C LEU A 183 -15.52 8.60 12.18
N MET A 184 -14.89 8.57 13.36
CA MET A 184 -14.10 7.43 13.83
C MET A 184 -14.93 6.18 14.13
N GLU A 185 -16.25 6.30 14.27
CA GLU A 185 -17.14 5.12 14.31
C GLU A 185 -17.19 4.39 12.97
N PHE A 186 -17.02 5.12 11.85
CA PHE A 186 -17.00 4.57 10.49
C PHE A 186 -15.58 4.20 10.01
N ILE A 187 -14.56 4.95 10.44
CA ILE A 187 -13.16 4.72 10.11
C ILE A 187 -12.32 4.67 11.40
N PRO A 188 -12.29 3.52 12.10
CA PRO A 188 -11.68 3.42 13.42
C PRO A 188 -10.16 3.55 13.41
N GLY A 189 -9.51 3.31 12.28
CA GLY A 189 -8.07 3.49 12.14
C GLY A 189 -7.51 3.05 10.78
N PRO A 190 -6.19 3.18 10.59
CA PRO A 190 -5.50 2.66 9.41
C PRO A 190 -5.59 1.14 9.25
N ASP A 191 -5.63 0.69 8.00
CA ASP A 191 -5.61 -0.73 7.61
C ASP A 191 -4.52 -0.97 6.57
N PHE A 192 -3.51 -1.76 6.91
CA PHE A 192 -2.33 -1.95 6.07
C PHE A 192 -2.32 -3.32 5.38
N ALA A 193 -1.72 -3.37 4.18
CA ALA A 193 -1.65 -4.57 3.35
C ALA A 193 -0.97 -5.78 4.03
N SER A 194 0.07 -5.54 4.82
CA SER A 194 0.81 -6.61 5.51
C SER A 194 0.11 -7.15 6.75
N ALA A 195 -1.02 -6.54 7.14
CA ALA A 195 -1.69 -6.71 8.42
C ALA A 195 -0.74 -6.47 9.62
N GLY A 196 -1.26 -5.98 10.73
CA GLY A 196 -0.41 -5.64 11.87
C GLY A 196 -1.20 -5.08 13.01
N VAL A 197 -0.49 -4.78 14.08
CA VAL A 197 -1.05 -4.09 15.24
C VAL A 197 -0.70 -2.62 15.11
N VAL A 198 -1.72 -1.76 14.96
CA VAL A 198 -1.57 -0.32 14.71
C VAL A 198 -1.80 0.44 16.00
N GLY A 199 -0.93 1.41 16.29
CA GLY A 199 -0.82 2.13 17.56
C GLY A 199 -2.12 2.72 18.09
N GLY A 200 -2.21 2.81 19.42
CA GLY A 200 -3.48 2.84 20.16
C GLY A 200 -4.44 4.01 19.88
N PRO A 201 -5.69 3.89 20.38
CA PRO A 201 -6.81 4.75 19.99
C PRO A 201 -6.52 6.26 20.07
N GLU A 202 -5.80 6.71 21.09
CA GLU A 202 -5.47 8.14 21.26
C GLU A 202 -4.48 8.65 20.21
N ALA A 203 -3.52 7.81 19.79
CA ALA A 203 -2.57 8.19 18.74
C ALA A 203 -3.25 8.30 17.38
N ILE A 204 -4.17 7.38 17.07
CA ILE A 204 -5.01 7.43 15.87
C ILE A 204 -5.91 8.66 15.90
N ARG A 205 -6.58 8.90 17.03
CA ARG A 205 -7.43 10.07 17.23
C ARG A 205 -6.65 11.36 17.02
N SER A 206 -5.45 11.47 17.60
CA SER A 206 -4.57 12.63 17.45
C SER A 206 -4.11 12.82 15.99
N LEU A 207 -3.73 11.73 15.30
CA LEU A 207 -3.42 11.77 13.88
C LEU A 207 -4.61 12.30 13.07
N TYR A 208 -5.81 11.79 13.30
CA TYR A 208 -7.00 12.21 12.56
C TYR A 208 -7.47 13.62 12.91
N ALA A 209 -7.30 14.07 14.16
CA ALA A 209 -7.64 15.42 14.58
C ALA A 209 -6.68 16.46 13.97
N ASN A 210 -5.38 16.17 13.99
CA ASN A 210 -4.35 17.14 13.61
C ASN A 210 -3.90 16.98 12.15
N GLY A 211 -4.26 15.88 11.49
CA GLY A 211 -3.76 15.53 10.16
C GLY A 211 -2.34 15.00 10.13
N ARG A 212 -1.67 14.92 11.28
CA ARG A 212 -0.29 14.44 11.43
C ARG A 212 -0.13 13.79 12.80
N GLY A 213 0.58 12.68 12.86
CA GLY A 213 0.84 11.97 14.11
C GLY A 213 1.74 10.76 13.92
N ASP A 214 2.47 10.41 14.98
CA ASP A 214 3.24 9.17 15.00
C ASP A 214 2.35 8.00 15.36
N LEU A 215 2.44 6.92 14.60
CA LEU A 215 1.85 5.64 14.96
C LEU A 215 2.94 4.60 15.18
N VAL A 216 2.74 3.75 16.19
CA VAL A 216 3.53 2.54 16.38
C VAL A 216 2.88 1.42 15.57
N LEU A 217 3.63 0.82 14.66
CA LEU A 217 3.21 -0.34 13.89
C LEU A 217 3.99 -1.54 14.41
N ARG A 218 3.27 -2.56 14.85
CA ARG A 218 3.85 -3.74 15.51
C ARG A 218 3.41 -5.02 14.82
N ALA A 219 4.32 -5.98 14.75
CA ALA A 219 4.02 -7.34 14.31
C ALA A 219 2.98 -8.02 15.22
N ASP A 220 2.10 -8.85 14.64
CA ASP A 220 1.28 -9.76 15.43
C ASP A 220 2.16 -10.90 15.98
N VAL A 221 2.34 -10.92 17.31
CA VAL A 221 3.11 -11.95 18.01
C VAL A 221 2.24 -12.66 19.03
N GLN A 222 1.90 -13.91 18.73
CA GLN A 222 1.22 -14.81 19.66
C GLN A 222 2.23 -15.56 20.51
N THR A 223 1.82 -15.89 21.73
CA THR A 223 2.65 -16.57 22.73
C THR A 223 1.92 -17.78 23.26
N GLU A 224 2.59 -18.93 23.27
CA GLU A 224 2.05 -20.20 23.76
C GLU A 224 3.08 -20.85 24.68
N MET A 225 2.62 -21.42 25.79
CA MET A 225 3.46 -22.28 26.62
C MET A 225 3.22 -23.74 26.22
N GLU A 226 4.21 -24.37 25.61
CA GLU A 226 4.19 -25.79 25.25
C GLU A 226 5.11 -26.58 26.19
N GLY A 227 4.55 -27.07 27.30
CA GLY A 227 5.29 -27.88 28.28
C GLY A 227 6.49 -27.13 28.88
N ALA A 228 7.70 -27.48 28.45
CA ALA A 228 8.96 -26.88 28.90
C ALA A 228 9.50 -25.77 27.97
N ARG A 229 8.69 -25.28 27.02
CA ARG A 229 9.08 -24.26 26.04
C ARG A 229 8.11 -23.09 26.03
N THR A 230 8.66 -21.90 25.83
CA THR A 230 7.90 -20.68 25.52
C THR A 230 7.99 -20.46 24.02
N ARG A 231 6.87 -20.58 23.31
CA ARG A 231 6.81 -20.35 21.86
C ARG A 231 6.29 -18.95 21.56
N LEU A 232 6.98 -18.25 20.66
CA LEU A 232 6.50 -17.02 20.02
C LEU A 232 6.22 -17.31 18.54
N SER A 233 5.03 -16.97 18.09
CA SER A 233 4.59 -17.12 16.70
C SER A 233 4.30 -15.73 16.13
N ILE A 234 5.08 -15.33 15.13
CA ILE A 234 4.93 -14.05 14.43
C ILE A 234 4.07 -14.28 13.19
N HIS A 235 2.95 -13.57 13.09
CA HIS A 235 1.94 -13.75 12.05
C HIS A 235 1.84 -12.59 11.05
N SER A 236 2.45 -11.46 11.36
CA SER A 236 2.46 -10.30 10.48
C SER A 236 3.69 -9.42 10.77
N LEU A 237 4.01 -8.52 9.85
CA LEU A 237 5.14 -7.59 9.98
C LEU A 237 4.68 -6.14 9.73
N PRO A 238 5.37 -5.14 10.30
CA PRO A 238 5.13 -3.75 9.94
C PRO A 238 5.28 -3.53 8.41
N PRO A 239 4.52 -2.59 7.82
CA PRO A 239 4.56 -2.32 6.39
C PRO A 239 5.98 -2.03 5.89
N GLY A 240 6.36 -2.64 4.77
CA GLY A 240 7.68 -2.48 4.16
C GLY A 240 8.81 -3.29 4.81
N VAL A 241 8.55 -4.03 5.89
CA VAL A 241 9.54 -4.92 6.51
C VAL A 241 9.54 -6.28 5.82
N LEU A 242 10.72 -6.76 5.45
CA LEU A 242 10.90 -8.05 4.79
C LEU A 242 11.14 -9.18 5.81
N VAL A 243 10.61 -10.37 5.51
CA VAL A 243 10.77 -11.57 6.36
C VAL A 243 12.24 -11.92 6.53
N LYS A 244 13.03 -11.88 5.45
CA LYS A 244 14.46 -12.14 5.46
C LYS A 244 15.21 -11.22 6.43
N THR A 245 14.97 -9.91 6.37
CA THR A 245 15.61 -8.92 7.25
C THR A 245 15.32 -9.22 8.72
N VAL A 246 14.08 -9.58 9.06
CA VAL A 246 13.71 -9.96 10.42
C VAL A 246 14.43 -11.24 10.84
N ILE A 247 14.50 -12.26 9.98
CA ILE A 247 15.21 -13.52 10.29
C ILE A 247 16.70 -13.26 10.53
N GLU A 248 17.34 -12.41 9.73
CA GLU A 248 18.73 -12.02 9.90
C GLU A 248 18.96 -11.30 11.24
N GLN A 249 18.10 -10.33 11.58
CA GLN A 249 18.13 -9.64 12.87
C GLN A 249 17.94 -10.62 14.05
N LEU A 250 17.00 -11.56 13.94
CA LEU A 250 16.76 -12.58 14.96
C LEU A 250 17.96 -13.50 15.15
N ARG A 251 18.62 -13.91 14.06
CA ARG A 251 19.84 -14.73 14.11
C ARG A 251 20.98 -13.98 14.79
N ALA A 252 21.19 -12.70 14.45
CA ALA A 252 22.18 -11.87 15.11
C ALA A 252 21.96 -11.78 16.62
N LEU A 253 20.70 -11.59 17.06
CA LEU A 253 20.37 -11.57 18.50
C LEU A 253 20.64 -12.90 19.21
N VAL A 254 20.52 -14.03 18.52
CA VAL A 254 20.87 -15.35 19.05
C VAL A 254 22.39 -15.52 19.15
N GLU A 255 23.13 -15.10 18.13
CA GLU A 255 24.60 -15.17 18.10
C GLU A 255 25.25 -14.27 19.17
N GLU A 256 24.70 -13.08 19.41
CA GLU A 256 25.12 -12.17 20.48
C GLU A 256 24.76 -12.67 21.90
N GLY A 257 23.89 -13.69 22.00
CA GLY A 257 23.41 -14.23 23.27
C GLY A 257 22.30 -13.41 23.93
N THR A 258 21.89 -12.30 23.33
CA THR A 258 20.75 -11.45 23.75
C THR A 258 19.43 -12.25 23.76
N LEU A 259 19.24 -13.14 22.79
CA LEU A 259 18.07 -14.00 22.65
C LEU A 259 18.48 -15.48 22.77
N GLN A 260 17.94 -16.19 23.76
CA GLN A 260 18.22 -17.61 23.96
C GLN A 260 17.08 -18.45 23.37
N LEU A 261 17.34 -19.11 22.24
CA LEU A 261 16.35 -19.95 21.55
C LEU A 261 16.82 -21.40 21.43
N TYR A 262 15.89 -22.34 21.57
CA TYR A 262 16.08 -23.72 21.12
C TYR A 262 15.93 -23.86 19.61
N SER A 263 15.04 -23.10 18.98
CA SER A 263 14.90 -23.09 17.53
C SER A 263 14.29 -21.80 16.99
N LEU A 264 14.71 -21.45 15.77
CA LEU A 264 14.14 -20.39 14.94
C LEU A 264 13.74 -21.03 13.60
N LYS A 265 12.46 -20.99 13.24
CA LYS A 265 11.94 -21.58 12.01
C LYS A 265 11.12 -20.56 11.22
N ASN A 266 11.39 -20.45 9.93
CA ASN A 266 10.54 -19.73 8.99
C ASN A 266 9.61 -20.74 8.31
N GLY A 267 8.31 -20.63 8.57
CA GLY A 267 7.25 -21.37 7.88
C GLY A 267 6.32 -20.44 7.10
N SER A 268 6.82 -19.25 6.74
CA SER A 268 6.05 -18.27 5.98
C SER A 268 5.88 -18.73 4.53
N GLU A 269 4.70 -18.47 3.98
CA GLU A 269 4.28 -18.77 2.61
C GLU A 269 3.91 -17.46 1.92
N ARG A 270 3.76 -17.47 0.58
CA ARG A 270 3.55 -16.26 -0.25
C ARG A 270 2.59 -15.21 0.33
N ASP A 271 1.47 -15.64 0.90
CA ASP A 271 0.41 -14.79 1.45
C ASP A 271 0.32 -14.80 2.99
N ARG A 272 1.15 -15.60 3.67
CA ARG A 272 1.04 -15.82 5.11
C ARG A 272 2.40 -15.82 5.80
N ILE A 273 2.59 -14.85 6.69
CA ILE A 273 3.78 -14.79 7.53
C ILE A 273 3.65 -15.76 8.71
N ARG A 274 4.68 -16.57 8.94
CA ARG A 274 4.77 -17.47 10.09
C ARG A 274 6.24 -17.71 10.47
N ILE A 275 6.71 -16.94 11.46
CA ILE A 275 8.04 -17.14 12.05
C ILE A 275 7.85 -17.69 13.46
N ILE A 276 8.48 -18.82 13.76
CA ILE A 276 8.36 -19.53 15.04
C ILE A 276 9.68 -19.44 15.80
N LEU A 277 9.62 -18.95 17.03
CA LEU A 277 10.73 -18.90 17.97
C LEU A 277 10.39 -19.77 19.17
N ASP A 278 11.15 -20.83 19.40
CA ASP A 278 11.04 -21.67 20.60
C ASP A 278 12.13 -21.29 21.59
N ALA A 279 11.76 -20.72 22.72
CA ALA A 279 12.65 -20.34 23.81
C ALA A 279 12.58 -21.31 25.00
N PRO A 280 13.58 -21.32 25.90
CA PRO A 280 13.50 -22.03 27.18
C PRO A 280 12.25 -21.64 27.96
N GLY A 281 11.52 -22.61 28.53
CA GLY A 281 10.26 -22.37 29.24
C GLY A 281 10.37 -21.49 30.49
N ARG A 282 11.60 -21.24 30.99
CA ARG A 282 11.85 -20.25 32.05
C ARG A 282 11.82 -18.79 31.56
N SER A 283 11.78 -18.58 30.25
CA SER A 283 11.83 -17.25 29.66
C SER A 283 10.44 -16.61 29.70
N SER A 284 10.34 -15.39 30.24
CA SER A 284 9.10 -14.63 30.22
C SER A 284 8.71 -14.29 28.77
N PRO A 285 7.49 -14.64 28.31
CA PRO A 285 7.01 -14.26 26.99
C PRO A 285 7.02 -12.75 26.75
N GLU A 286 6.72 -11.95 27.78
CA GLU A 286 6.66 -10.49 27.73
C GLU A 286 8.06 -9.89 27.57
N ALA A 287 9.04 -10.38 28.34
CA ALA A 287 10.43 -9.95 28.21
C ALA A 287 11.00 -10.31 26.82
N LEU A 288 10.66 -11.49 26.29
CA LEU A 288 11.04 -11.86 24.93
C LEU A 288 10.41 -10.92 23.90
N LYS A 289 9.11 -10.63 24.01
CA LYS A 289 8.43 -9.66 23.15
C LYS A 289 9.07 -8.27 23.20
N GLU A 290 9.44 -7.80 24.39
CA GLU A 290 10.11 -6.52 24.56
C GLU A 290 11.46 -6.47 23.84
N ILE A 291 12.28 -7.53 23.98
CA ILE A 291 13.54 -7.65 23.23
C ILE A 291 13.27 -7.62 21.72
N LEU A 292 12.30 -8.41 21.25
CA LEU A 292 11.94 -8.49 19.85
C LEU A 292 11.52 -7.14 19.28
N PHE A 293 10.62 -6.41 19.95
CA PHE A 293 10.14 -5.11 19.47
C PHE A 293 11.22 -4.02 19.54
N ASN A 294 12.10 -4.04 20.55
CA ASN A 294 13.11 -3.00 20.72
C ASN A 294 14.38 -3.21 19.87
N LYS A 295 14.68 -4.45 19.48
CA LYS A 295 15.95 -4.82 18.84
C LYS A 295 15.81 -5.30 17.39
N THR A 296 14.60 -5.37 16.86
CA THR A 296 14.33 -5.77 15.48
C THR A 296 13.29 -4.86 14.83
N ASP A 297 13.09 -5.02 13.53
CA ASP A 297 12.06 -4.31 12.77
C ASP A 297 10.62 -4.81 13.02
N LEU A 298 10.39 -5.65 14.05
CA LEU A 298 9.05 -6.10 14.44
C LEU A 298 8.18 -4.98 15.03
N GLU A 299 8.78 -3.85 15.41
CA GLU A 299 8.07 -2.63 15.75
C GLU A 299 8.71 -1.43 15.03
N LYS A 300 7.88 -0.58 14.43
CA LYS A 300 8.32 0.67 13.83
C LYS A 300 7.45 1.82 14.29
N ARG A 301 8.07 2.96 14.60
CA ARG A 301 7.37 4.22 14.77
C ARG A 301 7.44 5.00 13.47
N ILE A 302 6.29 5.26 12.86
CA ILE A 302 6.20 5.96 11.58
C ILE A 302 5.37 7.23 11.77
N LEU A 303 5.89 8.33 11.23
CA LEU A 303 5.19 9.59 11.14
C LEU A 303 4.22 9.55 9.96
N PHE A 304 2.94 9.70 10.26
CA PHE A 304 1.87 9.73 9.26
C PHE A 304 1.29 11.12 9.08
N HIS A 305 0.78 11.35 7.86
CA HIS A 305 0.03 12.51 7.44
C HIS A 305 -1.30 12.05 6.80
N CYS A 306 -2.41 12.68 7.14
CA CYS A 306 -3.72 12.43 6.52
C CYS A 306 -4.04 13.42 5.39
N SER A 307 -3.16 14.38 5.12
CA SER A 307 -3.27 15.33 3.99
C SER A 307 -1.89 15.77 3.53
N ALA A 308 -1.77 16.05 2.23
CA ALA A 308 -0.62 16.73 1.66
C ALA A 308 -1.08 18.03 1.00
N SER A 309 -0.28 19.09 1.12
CA SER A 309 -0.49 20.29 0.33
C SER A 309 -0.01 20.04 -1.09
N ASP A 310 -0.82 20.40 -2.08
CA ASP A 310 -0.45 20.30 -3.49
C ASP A 310 -0.73 21.62 -4.24
N ALA A 311 -0.17 21.72 -5.45
CA ALA A 311 -0.35 22.88 -6.32
C ALA A 311 -1.81 23.09 -6.76
N ALA A 312 -2.67 22.09 -6.55
CA ALA A 312 -4.10 22.19 -6.83
C ALA A 312 -4.86 22.89 -5.69
N GLY A 313 -4.18 23.35 -4.63
CA GLY A 313 -4.78 24.15 -3.56
C GLY A 313 -5.20 23.36 -2.33
N TRP A 314 -4.73 22.11 -2.16
CA TRP A 314 -4.91 21.36 -0.92
C TRP A 314 -4.18 22.05 0.24
N LYS A 315 -4.86 22.18 1.36
CA LYS A 315 -4.23 22.62 2.62
C LYS A 315 -3.80 21.39 3.41
N GLY A 316 -2.51 21.09 3.36
CA GLY A 316 -1.90 20.01 4.14
C GLY A 316 -1.93 20.30 5.65
N GLY A 317 -1.73 19.26 6.47
CA GLY A 317 -1.75 19.39 7.93
C GLY A 317 -3.15 19.70 8.49
N THR A 318 -4.18 19.23 7.79
CA THR A 318 -5.58 19.35 8.20
C THR A 318 -6.12 18.03 8.72
N SER A 319 -7.13 18.09 9.60
CA SER A 319 -7.83 16.92 10.13
C SER A 319 -8.33 15.99 9.03
N LEU A 320 -8.53 14.71 9.34
CA LEU A 320 -9.10 13.74 8.41
C LEU A 320 -10.49 14.15 7.90
N VAL A 321 -11.34 14.74 8.75
CA VAL A 321 -12.66 15.26 8.34
C VAL A 321 -12.49 16.30 7.23
N GLU A 322 -11.58 17.25 7.41
CA GLU A 322 -11.27 18.29 6.43
C GLU A 322 -10.64 17.72 5.16
N THR A 323 -9.75 16.73 5.29
CA THR A 323 -9.22 15.97 4.14
C THR A 323 -10.34 15.33 3.33
N LEU A 324 -11.25 14.59 3.98
CA LEU A 324 -12.35 13.92 3.31
C LEU A 324 -13.31 14.92 2.67
N ARG A 325 -13.55 16.07 3.31
CA ARG A 325 -14.33 17.17 2.74
C ARG A 325 -13.70 17.74 1.47
N GLN A 326 -12.38 17.98 1.47
CA GLN A 326 -11.63 18.42 0.27
C GLN A 326 -11.62 17.36 -0.82
N ALA A 327 -11.49 16.07 -0.44
CA ALA A 327 -11.57 14.95 -1.37
C ALA A 327 -12.96 14.86 -2.02
N ALA A 328 -14.02 15.02 -1.21
CA ALA A 328 -15.41 14.94 -1.64
C ALA A 328 -15.72 15.88 -2.79
N ALA A 329 -15.31 17.15 -2.69
CA ALA A 329 -15.54 18.15 -3.73
C ALA A 329 -14.93 17.78 -5.11
N ARG A 330 -13.96 16.87 -5.16
CA ARG A 330 -13.28 16.46 -6.40
C ARG A 330 -13.67 15.08 -6.87
N CYS A 331 -13.70 14.09 -5.97
CA CYS A 331 -14.05 12.72 -6.30
C CYS A 331 -15.48 12.60 -6.83
N THR A 332 -16.42 13.42 -6.34
CA THR A 332 -17.81 13.42 -6.81
C THR A 332 -17.98 13.89 -8.25
N LEU A 333 -16.99 14.57 -8.84
CA LEU A 333 -17.01 14.92 -10.28
C LEU A 333 -16.99 13.67 -11.16
N SER A 334 -16.47 12.57 -10.63
CA SER A 334 -16.41 11.28 -11.31
C SER A 334 -17.68 10.46 -11.10
N TRP A 335 -18.57 10.87 -10.19
CA TRP A 335 -19.83 10.21 -9.90
C TRP A 335 -20.88 10.72 -10.88
N GLN A 336 -20.79 10.26 -12.12
CA GLN A 336 -21.75 10.58 -13.18
C GLN A 336 -22.34 9.28 -13.72
N ARG A 337 -23.63 9.31 -14.07
CA ARG A 337 -24.25 8.19 -14.77
C ARG A 337 -23.66 8.09 -16.18
N ASN A 338 -23.65 6.87 -16.73
CA ASN A 338 -23.22 6.63 -18.10
C ASN A 338 -24.11 7.28 -19.18
N ASP A 339 -25.28 7.80 -18.80
CA ASP A 339 -26.26 8.45 -19.67
C ASP A 339 -26.32 9.98 -19.52
N ASP A 340 -25.35 10.59 -18.80
CA ASP A 340 -25.26 12.03 -18.54
C ASP A 340 -26.50 12.65 -17.84
N GLU A 341 -27.43 11.84 -17.30
CA GLU A 341 -28.54 12.35 -16.50
C GLU A 341 -28.07 12.83 -15.10
N PRO A 342 -28.58 13.98 -14.61
CA PRO A 342 -28.24 14.48 -13.28
C PRO A 342 -28.73 13.51 -12.19
N ILE A 343 -27.85 13.21 -11.24
CA ILE A 343 -28.20 12.36 -10.11
C ILE A 343 -28.84 13.25 -9.03
N GLU A 344 -30.16 13.15 -8.86
CA GLU A 344 -30.94 13.96 -7.90
C GLU A 344 -30.74 13.54 -6.43
N HIS A 345 -30.13 12.39 -6.22
CA HIS A 345 -29.80 11.84 -4.90
C HIS A 345 -28.42 11.21 -4.97
N VAL A 346 -27.91 10.75 -3.84
CA VAL A 346 -26.57 10.16 -3.83
C VAL A 346 -26.73 8.67 -4.07
N PRO A 347 -26.11 8.15 -5.14
CA PRO A 347 -26.32 6.77 -5.51
C PRO A 347 -25.67 5.88 -4.45
N LEU A 348 -26.41 4.89 -3.96
CA LEU A 348 -25.89 3.86 -3.07
C LEU A 348 -24.69 3.17 -3.72
N LEU A 349 -23.80 2.57 -2.92
CA LEU A 349 -22.66 1.77 -3.41
C LEU A 349 -23.10 0.78 -4.50
N LYS A 350 -24.28 0.20 -4.34
CA LYS A 350 -24.93 -0.72 -5.28
C LYS A 350 -25.37 -0.06 -6.59
N GLU A 351 -25.87 1.17 -6.54
CA GLU A 351 -26.31 1.93 -7.70
C GLU A 351 -25.13 2.38 -8.56
N ILE A 352 -24.01 2.79 -7.95
CA ILE A 352 -22.76 3.11 -8.68
C ILE A 352 -22.23 1.88 -9.43
N GLN A 353 -22.37 0.69 -8.84
CA GLN A 353 -21.97 -0.57 -9.47
C GLN A 353 -22.85 -0.88 -10.70
N GLU A 354 -24.17 -0.71 -10.58
CA GLU A 354 -25.12 -0.96 -11.67
C GLU A 354 -25.03 0.10 -12.79
N PHE A 355 -24.79 1.38 -12.46
CA PHE A 355 -24.82 2.50 -13.42
C PHE A 355 -23.51 2.75 -14.15
N GLY A 356 -22.36 2.33 -13.60
CA GLY A 356 -21.05 2.51 -14.24
C GLY A 356 -20.71 1.48 -15.33
N GLY A 357 -21.57 0.48 -15.58
CA GLY A 357 -21.27 -0.62 -16.51
C GLY A 357 -20.32 -1.68 -15.91
N TYR A 358 -20.04 -1.59 -14.60
CA TYR A 358 -19.15 -2.50 -13.88
C TYR A 358 -19.97 -3.64 -13.25
N LYS A 359 -19.92 -4.83 -13.85
CA LYS A 359 -20.70 -6.00 -13.41
C LYS A 359 -20.36 -6.58 -12.02
N SER A 360 -19.44 -6.01 -11.24
CA SER A 360 -19.21 -6.49 -9.86
C SER A 360 -19.49 -5.46 -8.81
N PRO A 361 -20.01 -5.91 -7.67
CA PRO A 361 -20.02 -5.09 -6.50
C PRO A 361 -18.59 -4.80 -6.03
N LEU A 362 -18.36 -3.58 -5.54
CA LEU A 362 -17.14 -3.17 -4.81
C LEU A 362 -16.86 -4.14 -3.64
N SER A 363 -17.85 -4.93 -3.21
CA SER A 363 -17.66 -6.03 -2.26
C SER A 363 -16.72 -7.13 -2.74
N ASP A 364 -16.63 -7.35 -4.05
CA ASP A 364 -15.67 -8.32 -4.63
C ASP A 364 -14.22 -7.81 -4.59
N LEU A 365 -14.03 -6.53 -4.24
CA LEU A 365 -12.72 -5.91 -4.02
C LEU A 365 -12.36 -5.86 -2.52
N ILE A 366 -13.24 -6.36 -1.64
CA ILE A 366 -12.96 -6.41 -0.20
C ILE A 366 -11.92 -7.49 0.03
N ASP A 367 -10.74 -7.03 0.41
CA ASP A 367 -9.72 -7.89 0.95
C ASP A 367 -10.01 -8.12 2.44
N SER A 368 -10.11 -9.38 2.84
CA SER A 368 -10.45 -9.83 4.19
C SER A 368 -9.35 -9.61 5.22
N ARG A 369 -8.11 -9.32 4.79
CA ARG A 369 -7.02 -8.95 5.71
C ARG A 369 -7.39 -7.69 6.47
N ARG A 370 -7.05 -7.64 7.76
CA ARG A 370 -7.33 -6.51 8.65
C ARG A 370 -6.18 -6.28 9.61
N SER A 371 -5.77 -5.03 9.74
CA SER A 371 -5.00 -4.57 10.89
C SER A 371 -5.83 -4.63 12.17
N ARG A 372 -5.17 -4.94 13.29
CA ARG A 372 -5.75 -4.89 14.63
C ARG A 372 -5.32 -3.61 15.31
N LEU A 373 -6.19 -3.01 16.09
CA LEU A 373 -5.83 -1.85 16.91
C LEU A 373 -5.05 -2.31 18.14
N LEU A 374 -3.96 -1.61 18.45
CA LEU A 374 -3.18 -1.80 19.66
C LEU A 374 -4.03 -1.37 20.85
N ARG A 375 -4.53 -2.35 21.62
CA ARG A 375 -5.11 -2.09 22.93
C ARG A 375 -3.96 -2.08 23.92
N LEU A 376 -3.67 -0.93 24.52
CA LEU A 376 -2.80 -0.87 25.69
C LEU A 376 -3.55 -1.54 26.84
N SER A 377 -3.03 -2.64 27.35
CA SER A 377 -3.49 -3.30 28.57
C SER A 377 -2.94 -2.61 29.80
#